data_AF-A0A8J8WD59-F1
#
_entry.id   AF-A0A8J8WD59-F1
#
_cell.length_a   1.000
_cell.length_b   1.000
_cell.length_c   1.000
_cell.angle_alpha   90.00
_cell.angle_beta   90.00
_cell.angle_gamma   90.00
#
_symmetry.space_group_name_H-M   'P 1'
#
loop_
_entity.id
_entity.type
_entity.pdbx_description
1 polymer ?
#
loop_
_entity_poly.entity_id
_entity_poly.type
_entity_poly.pdbx_seq_one_letter_code
_entity_poly.pdbx_strand_id
1 'polypeptide(L)'
;MIEKHKEIISFYQVLWNEALVVKVVAKAYTKLLTELLHNARNNTIDTTTWYTFLPDLSQTVGRWQQVARQVWQDLLSQPIIASEVCGFLKVKDVLTTNGLNTLEPGVAKTVRRVLCALSRPLAALPDHVLASLDHLGE
;
A
#
# COMPACT_ATOMS: atom_id res chain seq x y z
N MET A 1 -25.00 39.36 -11.49
CA MET A 1 -23.59 39.41 -11.03
C MET A 1 -23.40 38.79 -9.65
N ILE A 2 -24.36 38.94 -8.72
CA ILE A 2 -24.25 38.44 -7.33
C ILE A 2 -24.37 36.89 -7.25
N GLU A 3 -25.28 36.26 -8.01
CA GLU A 3 -25.37 34.78 -8.10
C GLU A 3 -24.04 34.12 -8.51
N LYS A 4 -23.40 34.61 -9.59
CA LYS A 4 -22.13 34.06 -10.07
C LYS A 4 -21.03 34.11 -9.00
N HIS A 5 -20.97 35.18 -8.20
CA HIS A 5 -20.00 35.27 -7.11
C HIS A 5 -20.30 34.33 -5.94
N LYS A 6 -21.58 34.08 -5.61
CA LYS A 6 -21.96 33.07 -4.60
C LYS A 6 -21.61 31.65 -5.04
N GLU A 7 -21.84 31.31 -6.31
CA GLU A 7 -21.50 30.00 -6.88
C GLU A 7 -19.98 29.75 -6.86
N ILE A 8 -19.19 30.78 -7.20
CA ILE A 8 -17.73 30.70 -7.16
C ILE A 8 -17.22 30.48 -5.72
N ILE A 9 -17.74 31.22 -4.74
CA ILE A 9 -17.34 31.07 -3.33
C ILE A 9 -17.74 29.69 -2.79
N SER A 10 -18.94 29.21 -3.12
CA SER A 10 -19.41 27.86 -2.76
C SER A 10 -18.49 26.78 -3.35
N PHE A 11 -18.11 26.92 -4.63
CA PHE A 11 -17.19 26.00 -5.29
C PHE A 11 -15.82 25.94 -4.60
N TYR A 12 -15.23 27.09 -4.27
CA TYR A 12 -13.94 27.11 -3.57
C TYR A 12 -14.04 26.51 -2.16
N GLN A 13 -15.12 26.74 -1.42
CA GLN A 13 -15.31 26.13 -0.10
C GLN A 13 -15.39 24.60 -0.18
N VAL A 14 -16.09 24.05 -1.18
CA VAL A 14 -16.14 22.60 -1.42
C VAL A 14 -14.75 22.06 -1.76
N LEU A 15 -14.01 22.73 -2.64
CA LEU A 15 -12.67 22.32 -3.04
C LEU A 15 -11.68 22.30 -1.87
N TRP A 16 -11.72 23.35 -1.02
CA TRP A 16 -10.89 23.42 0.18
C TRP A 16 -11.21 22.32 1.17
N ASN A 17 -12.50 22.02 1.38
CA ASN A 17 -12.93 20.95 2.26
C ASN A 17 -12.49 19.57 1.73
N GLU A 18 -12.59 19.33 0.42
CA GLU A 18 -12.09 18.09 -0.18
C GLU A 18 -10.57 17.96 -0.07
N ALA A 19 -9.83 19.03 -0.37
CA ALA A 19 -8.38 19.04 -0.23
C ALA A 19 -7.92 18.85 1.23
N LEU A 20 -8.64 19.43 2.19
CA LEU A 20 -8.40 19.25 3.62
C LEU A 20 -8.63 17.80 4.04
N VAL A 21 -9.75 17.19 3.65
CA VAL A 21 -10.04 15.80 3.96
C VAL A 21 -8.97 14.90 3.35
N VAL A 22 -8.66 15.05 2.06
CA VAL A 22 -7.67 14.21 1.38
C VAL A 22 -6.30 14.34 2.07
N LYS A 23 -5.81 15.56 2.29
CA LYS A 23 -4.47 15.76 2.86
C LYS A 23 -4.37 15.41 4.33
N VAL A 24 -5.34 15.83 5.15
CA VAL A 24 -5.29 15.63 6.61
C VAL A 24 -5.56 14.18 6.96
N VAL A 25 -6.59 13.57 6.36
CA VAL A 25 -6.92 12.16 6.64
C VAL A 25 -5.84 11.23 6.11
N ALA A 26 -5.33 11.45 4.88
CA ALA A 26 -4.22 10.64 4.36
C ALA A 26 -2.98 10.74 5.26
N LYS A 27 -2.62 11.94 5.72
CA LYS A 27 -1.47 12.12 6.60
C LYS A 27 -1.66 11.44 7.97
N ALA A 28 -2.85 11.55 8.56
CA ALA A 28 -3.17 10.89 9.82
C ALA A 28 -3.11 9.37 9.69
N TYR A 29 -3.68 8.82 8.61
CA TYR A 29 -3.68 7.39 8.34
C TYR A 29 -2.26 6.87 8.04
N THR A 30 -1.48 7.58 7.24
CA THR A 30 -0.07 7.26 6.98
C THR A 30 0.75 7.22 8.26
N LYS A 31 0.52 8.16 9.19
CA LYS A 31 1.19 8.15 10.50
C LYS A 31 0.84 6.90 11.30
N LEU A 32 -0.45 6.54 11.36
CA LEU A 32 -0.92 5.30 12.00
C LEU A 32 -0.25 4.06 11.39
N LEU A 33 -0.20 3.98 10.06
CA LEU A 33 0.44 2.87 9.36
C LEU A 33 1.96 2.84 9.58
N THR A 34 2.61 3.99 9.70
CA THR A 34 4.05 4.04 10.01
C THR A 34 4.34 3.48 11.40
N GLU A 35 3.50 3.76 12.39
CA GLU A 35 3.60 3.17 13.74
C GLU A 35 3.33 1.65 13.71
N LEU A 36 2.29 1.21 12.98
CA LEU A 36 2.01 -0.21 12.80
C LEU A 36 3.16 -0.95 12.11
N LEU A 37 3.76 -0.34 11.08
CA LEU A 37 4.93 -0.87 10.39
C LEU A 37 6.14 -0.99 11.32
N HIS A 38 6.35 0.00 12.19
CA HIS A 38 7.39 -0.08 13.23
C HIS A 38 7.15 -1.26 14.17
N ASN A 39 5.92 -1.44 14.64
CA ASN A 39 5.54 -2.58 15.47
C ASN A 39 5.70 -3.92 14.74
N ALA A 40 5.41 -3.97 13.44
CA ALA A 40 5.57 -5.17 12.62
C ALA A 40 7.05 -5.54 12.46
N ARG A 41 7.92 -4.55 12.23
CA ARG A 41 9.38 -4.74 12.16
C ARG A 41 9.98 -5.23 13.47
N ASN A 42 9.39 -4.82 14.60
CA ASN A 42 9.81 -5.25 15.93
C ASN A 42 9.11 -6.54 16.39
N ASN A 43 8.41 -7.25 15.50
CA ASN A 43 7.65 -8.48 15.80
C ASN A 43 6.60 -8.32 16.92
N THR A 44 6.12 -7.10 17.16
CA THR A 44 5.05 -6.81 18.15
C THR A 44 3.66 -7.06 17.55
N ILE A 45 3.54 -6.93 16.23
CA ILE A 45 2.37 -7.38 15.47
C ILE A 45 2.84 -8.32 14.36
N ASP A 46 1.97 -9.27 13.97
CA ASP A 46 2.26 -10.16 12.86
C ASP A 46 2.26 -9.38 11.52
N THR A 47 3.09 -9.85 10.59
CA THR A 47 3.19 -9.34 9.22
C THR A 47 1.86 -9.48 8.48
N THR A 48 1.09 -10.55 8.73
CA THR A 48 -0.24 -10.69 8.14
C THR A 48 -1.17 -9.58 8.60
N THR A 49 -1.11 -9.23 9.89
CA THR A 49 -1.89 -8.14 10.49
C THR A 49 -1.48 -6.80 9.87
N TRP A 50 -0.19 -6.54 9.69
CA TRP A 50 0.30 -5.36 8.96
C TRP A 50 -0.39 -5.19 7.60
N TYR A 51 -0.42 -6.24 6.79
CA TYR A 51 -1.02 -6.14 5.46
C TYR A 51 -2.54 -5.90 5.48
N THR A 52 -3.27 -6.39 6.49
CA THR A 52 -4.72 -6.13 6.60
C THR A 52 -5.06 -4.66 6.83
N PHE A 53 -4.13 -3.86 7.37
CA PHE A 53 -4.34 -2.44 7.58
C PHE A 53 -4.01 -1.58 6.36
N LEU A 54 -3.41 -2.15 5.31
CA LEU A 54 -3.12 -1.40 4.09
C LEU A 54 -4.41 -1.13 3.30
N PRO A 55 -4.59 0.08 2.75
CA PRO A 55 -5.80 0.42 2.02
C PRO A 55 -5.89 -0.36 0.70
N ASP A 56 -7.07 -0.91 0.43
CA ASP A 56 -7.38 -1.60 -0.82
C ASP A 56 -7.93 -0.63 -1.87
N LEU A 57 -7.10 -0.28 -2.85
CA LEU A 57 -7.49 0.65 -3.93
C LEU A 57 -8.57 0.10 -4.85
N SER A 58 -8.74 -1.22 -4.93
CA SER A 58 -9.81 -1.84 -5.73
C SER A 58 -11.19 -1.68 -5.10
N GLN A 59 -11.25 -1.45 -3.78
CA GLN A 59 -12.51 -1.31 -3.03
C GLN A 59 -12.82 0.14 -2.62
N THR A 60 -11.85 1.05 -2.68
CA THR A 60 -12.07 2.46 -2.35
C THR A 60 -12.64 3.26 -3.53
N VAL A 61 -13.67 4.08 -3.28
CA VAL A 61 -14.33 4.91 -4.30
C VAL A 61 -14.35 6.40 -3.93
N GLY A 62 -14.40 7.26 -4.96
CA GLY A 62 -14.52 8.70 -4.81
C GLY A 62 -13.37 9.32 -4.01
N ARG A 63 -13.68 10.16 -3.02
CA ARG A 63 -12.68 10.84 -2.18
C ARG A 63 -11.78 9.89 -1.39
N TRP A 64 -12.28 8.70 -1.04
CA TRP A 64 -11.51 7.71 -0.30
C TRP A 64 -10.44 7.05 -1.16
N GLN A 65 -10.68 6.94 -2.47
CA GLN A 65 -9.66 6.48 -3.41
C GLN A 65 -8.49 7.47 -3.49
N GLN A 66 -8.77 8.78 -3.48
CA GLN A 66 -7.72 9.81 -3.45
C GLN A 66 -6.91 9.76 -2.14
N VAL A 67 -7.59 9.60 -1.01
CA VAL A 67 -6.93 9.40 0.31
C VAL A 67 -6.02 8.17 0.26
N ALA A 68 -6.55 7.02 -0.18
CA ALA A 68 -5.80 5.77 -0.24
C ALA A 68 -4.59 5.86 -1.18
N ARG A 69 -4.73 6.52 -2.35
CA ARG A 69 -3.60 6.76 -3.27
C ARG A 69 -2.52 7.61 -2.61
N GLN A 70 -2.90 8.69 -1.92
CA GLN A 70 -1.93 9.53 -1.20
C GLN A 70 -1.19 8.75 -0.11
N VAL A 71 -1.90 7.91 0.65
CA VAL A 71 -1.29 7.04 1.66
C VAL A 71 -0.28 6.08 1.03
N TRP A 72 -0.64 5.44 -0.08
CA TRP A 72 0.26 4.55 -0.80
C TRP A 72 1.51 5.28 -1.32
N GLN A 73 1.36 6.47 -1.90
CA GLN A 73 2.50 7.28 -2.35
C GLN A 73 3.49 7.57 -1.21
N ASP A 74 2.97 7.92 -0.03
CA ASP A 74 3.81 8.18 1.14
C ASP A 74 4.48 6.89 1.65
N LEU A 75 3.76 5.76 1.64
CA LEU A 75 4.27 4.45 2.07
C LEU A 75 5.33 3.86 1.14
N LEU A 76 5.21 4.04 -0.18
CA LEU A 76 6.15 3.51 -1.17
C LEU A 76 7.58 4.06 -1.01
N SER A 77 7.74 5.17 -0.30
CA SER A 77 9.06 5.70 0.07
C SER A 77 9.80 4.83 1.12
N GLN A 78 9.07 4.00 1.85
CA GLN A 78 9.53 3.19 2.98
C GLN A 78 9.64 1.70 2.63
N PRO A 79 10.45 0.92 3.38
CA PRO A 79 10.45 -0.53 3.25
C PRO A 79 9.21 -1.15 3.91
N ILE A 80 8.16 -1.38 3.13
CA ILE A 80 6.83 -1.81 3.61
C ILE A 80 6.53 -3.29 3.38
N ILE A 81 7.35 -3.99 2.60
CA ILE A 81 7.13 -5.38 2.20
C ILE A 81 8.00 -6.30 3.03
N ALA A 82 7.39 -7.20 3.79
CA ALA A 82 8.10 -8.21 4.55
C ALA A 82 8.61 -9.32 3.63
N SER A 83 9.92 -9.55 3.62
CA SER A 83 10.56 -10.65 2.94
C SER A 83 10.71 -11.86 3.84
N GLU A 84 10.61 -13.06 3.26
CA GLU A 84 10.86 -14.33 3.95
C GLU A 84 12.29 -14.43 4.53
N VAL A 85 13.27 -13.70 3.97
CA VAL A 85 14.71 -13.85 4.32
C VAL A 85 15.38 -12.52 4.70
N CYS A 86 14.93 -11.40 4.16
CA CYS A 86 15.64 -10.12 4.24
C CYS A 86 14.95 -9.06 5.10
N GLY A 87 13.91 -9.43 5.86
CA GLY A 87 13.11 -8.47 6.63
C GLY A 87 12.31 -7.53 5.74
N PHE A 88 12.02 -6.32 6.22
CA PHE A 88 11.21 -5.37 5.47
C PHE A 88 12.02 -4.63 4.38
N LEU A 89 11.48 -4.61 3.17
CA LEU A 89 12.11 -4.06 1.96
C LEU A 89 11.14 -3.15 1.20
N LYS A 90 11.69 -2.32 0.30
CA LYS A 90 10.87 -1.48 -0.59
C LYS A 90 10.25 -2.34 -1.67
N VAL A 91 9.09 -1.93 -2.18
CA VAL A 91 8.32 -2.68 -3.20
C VAL A 91 9.18 -3.06 -4.41
N LYS A 92 9.97 -2.12 -4.93
CA LYS A 92 10.83 -2.34 -6.11
C LYS A 92 11.98 -3.33 -5.90
N ASP A 93 12.35 -3.59 -4.64
CA ASP A 93 13.52 -4.39 -4.29
C ASP A 93 13.13 -5.85 -3.94
N VAL A 94 11.86 -6.23 -4.14
CA VAL A 94 11.31 -7.53 -3.75
C VAL A 94 10.79 -8.30 -4.96
N LEU A 95 11.08 -9.60 -4.99
CA LEU A 95 10.48 -10.56 -5.91
C LEU A 95 9.20 -11.12 -5.28
N THR A 96 8.07 -11.00 -5.98
CA THR A 96 6.81 -11.54 -5.48
C THR A 96 6.72 -13.05 -5.74
N THR A 97 6.36 -13.83 -4.72
CA THR A 97 6.11 -15.27 -4.90
C THR A 97 4.79 -15.55 -5.59
N ASN A 98 3.91 -14.56 -5.70
CA ASN A 98 2.57 -14.71 -6.27
C ASN A 98 2.61 -15.14 -7.75
N GLY A 99 3.61 -14.72 -8.52
CA GLY A 99 3.81 -15.20 -9.89
C GLY A 99 4.17 -16.69 -9.98
N LEU A 100 4.80 -17.26 -8.93
CA LEU A 100 5.14 -18.68 -8.87
C LEU A 100 3.92 -19.58 -8.66
N ASN A 101 2.76 -19.03 -8.26
CA ASN A 101 1.53 -19.79 -8.09
C ASN A 101 0.95 -20.32 -9.42
N THR A 102 1.44 -19.80 -10.55
CA THR A 102 1.08 -20.27 -11.90
C THR A 102 1.86 -21.51 -12.34
N LEU A 103 2.94 -21.85 -11.64
CA LEU A 103 3.78 -23.00 -11.92
C LEU A 103 3.24 -24.27 -11.25
N GLU A 104 3.70 -25.43 -11.73
CA GLU A 104 3.46 -26.71 -11.05
C GLU A 104 3.98 -26.63 -9.59
N PRO A 105 3.22 -27.09 -8.58
CA PRO A 105 3.57 -26.92 -7.17
C PRO A 105 4.98 -27.41 -6.77
N GLY A 106 5.44 -28.52 -7.34
CA GLY A 106 6.78 -29.06 -7.12
C GLY A 106 7.89 -28.15 -7.68
N VAL A 107 7.67 -27.59 -8.88
CA VAL A 107 8.55 -26.59 -9.49
C VAL A 107 8.56 -25.30 -8.68
N ALA A 108 7.40 -24.75 -8.33
CA ALA A 108 7.28 -23.52 -7.54
C ALA A 108 8.00 -23.62 -6.18
N LYS A 109 7.83 -24.75 -5.49
CA LYS A 109 8.50 -25.04 -4.21
C LYS A 109 10.02 -25.11 -4.38
N THR A 110 10.51 -25.69 -5.48
CA THR A 110 11.94 -25.80 -5.75
C THR A 110 12.55 -24.44 -6.08
N VAL A 111 11.88 -23.65 -6.93
CA VAL A 111 12.30 -22.28 -7.26
C VAL A 111 12.36 -21.42 -6.00
N ARG A 112 11.32 -21.44 -5.15
CA ARG A 112 11.32 -20.70 -3.89
C ARG A 112 12.52 -21.09 -3.02
N ARG A 113 12.77 -22.38 -2.85
CA ARG A 113 13.89 -22.89 -2.03
C ARG A 113 15.24 -22.41 -2.56
N VAL A 114 15.46 -22.46 -3.86
CA VAL A 114 16.70 -21.98 -4.49
C VAL A 114 16.86 -20.48 -4.28
N LEU A 115 15.81 -19.69 -4.50
CA LEU A 115 15.86 -18.26 -4.31
C LEU A 115 16.10 -17.87 -2.84
N CYS A 116 15.48 -18.57 -1.88
CA CYS A 116 15.76 -18.37 -0.46
C CYS A 116 17.19 -18.79 -0.08
N ALA A 117 17.71 -19.88 -0.64
CA ALA A 117 19.10 -20.32 -0.43
C ALA A 117 20.12 -19.31 -0.99
N LEU A 118 19.75 -18.59 -2.05
CA LEU A 118 20.54 -17.49 -2.62
C LEU A 118 20.31 -16.14 -1.91
N SER A 119 19.58 -16.13 -0.79
CA SER A 119 19.19 -14.92 -0.05
C SER A 119 18.54 -13.85 -0.94
N ARG A 120 17.79 -14.29 -1.95
CA ARG A 120 17.01 -13.37 -2.78
C ARG A 120 15.80 -12.87 -2.00
N PRO A 121 15.46 -11.58 -2.11
CA PRO A 121 14.35 -11.00 -1.37
C PRO A 121 13.02 -11.47 -1.97
N LEU A 122 12.44 -12.54 -1.40
CA LEU A 122 11.08 -12.97 -1.76
C LEU A 122 10.06 -12.47 -0.75
N ALA A 123 8.89 -12.10 -1.23
CA ALA A 123 7.71 -11.87 -0.39
C ALA A 123 6.45 -12.48 -0.99
N ALA A 124 5.60 -13.00 -0.12
CA ALA A 124 4.22 -13.34 -0.44
C ALA A 124 3.34 -12.15 -0.07
N LEU A 125 2.67 -11.56 -1.07
CA LEU A 125 1.78 -10.43 -0.87
C LEU A 125 0.33 -10.87 -0.92
N PRO A 126 -0.55 -10.33 -0.05
CA PRO A 126 -1.98 -10.52 -0.19
C PRO A 126 -2.52 -9.89 -1.48
N ASP A 127 -3.62 -10.43 -1.99
CA ASP A 127 -4.20 -10.03 -3.28
C ASP A 127 -4.60 -8.55 -3.32
N HIS A 128 -5.14 -8.00 -2.23
CA HIS A 128 -5.51 -6.58 -2.17
C HIS A 128 -4.31 -5.64 -2.24
N VAL A 129 -3.16 -6.08 -1.73
CA VAL A 129 -1.90 -5.33 -1.82
C VAL A 129 -1.41 -5.32 -3.27
N LEU A 130 -1.42 -6.48 -3.93
CA LEU A 130 -1.06 -6.58 -5.35
C LEU A 130 -1.98 -5.73 -6.23
N ALA A 131 -3.30 -5.89 -6.07
CA ALA A 131 -4.27 -5.10 -6.81
C ALA A 131 -4.05 -3.60 -6.60
N SER A 132 -3.72 -3.18 -5.39
CA SER A 132 -3.41 -1.78 -5.10
C SER A 132 -2.13 -1.30 -5.77
N LEU A 133 -1.08 -2.12 -5.80
CA LEU A 133 0.17 -1.80 -6.49
C LEU A 133 -0.04 -1.69 -8.01
N ASP A 134 -0.87 -2.55 -8.60
CA ASP A 134 -1.21 -2.49 -10.02
C ASP A 134 -1.97 -1.20 -10.35
N HIS A 135 -2.95 -0.80 -9.53
CA HIS A 135 -3.71 0.45 -9.68
C HIS A 135 -2.86 1.72 -9.52
N LEU A 136 -1.68 1.64 -8.90
CA LEU A 136 -0.75 2.75 -8.76
C LEU A 136 0.20 2.89 -9.96
N GLY A 137 0.33 1.83 -10.77
CA GLY A 137 1.10 1.82 -12.02
C GLY A 137 0.34 2.31 -13.24
N GLU A 138 -1.00 2.37 -13.17
CA GLU A 138 -1.90 3.03 -14.13
C GLU A 138 -1.92 4.56 -13.97
#